data_AF-A0A4P9CZ42-F1
#
_entry.id   AF-A0A4P9CZ42-F1
#
_cell.length_a   1.000
_cell.length_b   1.000
_cell.length_c   1.000
_cell.angle_alpha   90.00
_cell.angle_beta   90.00
_cell.angle_gamma   90.00
#
_symmetry.space_group_name_H-M   'P 1'
#
loop_
_entity.id
_entity.type
_entity.pdbx_description
1 polymer ?
#
loop_
_entity_poly.entity_id
_entity_poly.type
_entity_poly.pdbx_seq_one_letter_code
_entity_poly.pdbx_strand_id
1 'polypeptide(L)'
;MLKILTNFCFILELIEQLKGGKFVEDSKLKCYVKCLMMKAGAMDTEGNIGSDAASKFIPPEIKDGLICTVVHICNKRLKNVTDHCEKAFLTMKCVHEVNPDVFFIV
;
A
#
# COMPACT_ATOMS: atom_id res chain seq x y z
N MET A 1 1.79 -14.87 26.67
CA MET A 1 3.04 -14.69 25.91
C MET A 1 3.04 -15.44 24.58
N LEU A 2 2.83 -16.75 24.56
CA LEU A 2 2.91 -17.55 23.31
C LEU A 2 1.98 -17.08 22.19
N LYS A 3 0.70 -16.79 22.48
CA LYS A 3 -0.30 -16.26 21.51
C LYS A 3 0.07 -14.90 20.91
N ILE A 4 0.82 -14.07 21.62
CA ILE A 4 1.26 -12.75 21.13
C ILE A 4 2.41 -12.94 20.15
N LEU A 5 3.37 -13.82 20.49
CA LEU A 5 4.48 -14.21 19.62
C LEU A 5 4.00 -14.85 18.31
N THR A 6 3.00 -15.74 18.36
CA THR A 6 2.43 -16.34 17.12
C THR A 6 1.71 -15.32 16.25
N ASN A 7 0.93 -14.41 16.85
CA ASN A 7 0.24 -13.35 16.10
C ASN A 7 1.22 -12.38 15.42
N PHE A 8 2.33 -12.04 16.10
CA PHE A 8 3.35 -11.15 15.52
C PHE A 8 4.16 -11.86 14.42
N CYS A 9 4.49 -13.14 14.57
CA CYS A 9 5.18 -13.89 13.50
C CYS A 9 4.30 -14.04 12.25
N PHE A 10 3.01 -14.32 12.44
CA PHE A 10 2.07 -14.48 11.33
C PHE A 10 1.92 -13.20 10.50
N ILE A 11 1.86 -12.02 11.13
CA ILE A 11 1.78 -10.76 10.37
C ILE A 11 3.05 -10.47 9.58
N LEU A 12 4.24 -10.87 10.07
CA LEU A 12 5.50 -10.74 9.32
C LEU A 12 5.48 -11.57 8.04
N GLU A 13 4.99 -12.82 8.10
CA GLU A 13 4.86 -13.68 6.91
C GLU A 13 3.92 -13.07 5.85
N LEU A 14 2.84 -12.41 6.28
CA LEU A 14 1.92 -11.71 5.39
C LEU A 14 2.56 -10.48 4.74
N ILE A 15 3.40 -9.75 5.48
CA ILE A 15 4.15 -8.59 4.95
C ILE A 15 5.16 -9.04 3.88
N GLU A 16 5.89 -10.14 4.12
CA GLU A 16 6.84 -10.68 3.13
C GLU A 16 6.12 -11.19 1.88
N GLN A 17 4.94 -11.79 2.03
CA GLN A 17 4.10 -12.12 0.89
C GLN A 17 3.66 -10.88 0.10
N LEU A 18 3.24 -9.83 0.80
CA LEU A 18 2.84 -8.56 0.19
C LEU A 18 3.99 -7.91 -0.60
N LYS A 19 5.22 -7.92 -0.05
CA LYS A 19 6.43 -7.46 -0.74
C LYS A 19 6.68 -8.20 -2.05
N GLY A 20 6.37 -9.50 -2.07
CA GLY A 20 6.43 -10.33 -3.27
C GLY A 20 5.21 -10.23 -4.20
N GLY A 21 4.33 -9.25 -4.00
CA GLY A 21 3.12 -9.06 -4.83
C GLY A 21 2.00 -10.06 -4.55
N LYS A 22 2.05 -10.79 -3.42
CA LYS A 22 0.98 -11.71 -2.99
C LYS A 22 0.07 -11.03 -1.97
N PHE A 23 -1.14 -10.71 -2.39
CA PHE A 23 -2.13 -9.99 -1.61
C PHE A 23 -3.05 -10.96 -0.85
N VAL A 24 -2.77 -11.16 0.44
CA VAL A 24 -3.61 -11.97 1.33
C VAL A 24 -4.60 -11.07 2.08
N GLU A 25 -5.87 -11.41 2.04
CA GLU A 25 -6.96 -10.65 2.67
C GLU A 25 -6.95 -10.84 4.20
N ASP A 26 -6.19 -10.00 4.91
CA ASP A 26 -6.12 -9.98 6.38
C ASP A 26 -6.33 -8.56 6.92
N SER A 27 -7.20 -8.41 7.92
CA SER A 27 -7.57 -7.08 8.45
C SER A 27 -6.42 -6.35 9.14
N LYS A 28 -5.51 -7.07 9.80
CA LYS A 28 -4.32 -6.47 10.43
C LYS A 28 -3.33 -6.03 9.36
N LEU A 29 -3.13 -6.83 8.32
CA LEU A 29 -2.28 -6.46 7.18
C LEU A 29 -2.80 -5.21 6.49
N LYS A 30 -4.10 -5.13 6.19
CA LYS A 30 -4.73 -3.96 5.57
C LYS A 30 -4.47 -2.68 6.38
N CYS A 31 -4.72 -2.73 7.68
CA CYS A 31 -4.47 -1.58 8.54
C CYS A 31 -2.98 -1.29 8.76
N TYR A 32 -2.11 -2.29 8.68
CA TYR A 32 -0.66 -2.08 8.66
C TYR A 32 -0.22 -1.29 7.43
N VAL A 33 -0.72 -1.65 6.23
CA VAL A 33 -0.45 -0.90 4.99
C VAL A 33 -0.92 0.55 5.10
N LYS A 34 -2.15 0.77 5.61
CA LYS A 34 -2.64 2.13 5.91
C LYS A 34 -1.66 2.90 6.81
N CYS A 35 -1.23 2.30 7.91
CA CYS A 35 -0.29 2.92 8.84
C CYS A 35 1.01 3.34 8.16
N LEU A 36 1.57 2.46 7.31
CA LEU A 36 2.76 2.78 6.52
C LEU A 36 2.52 3.93 5.55
N MET A 37 1.43 3.89 4.78
CA MET A 37 1.09 4.97 3.83
C MET A 37 0.91 6.31 4.53
N MET A 38 0.26 6.34 5.70
CA MET A 38 0.11 7.57 6.49
C MET A 38 1.44 8.09 7.02
N LYS A 39 2.29 7.21 7.58
CA LYS A 39 3.63 7.59 8.06
C LYS A 39 4.54 8.09 6.95
N ALA A 40 4.41 7.50 5.76
CA ALA A 40 5.11 7.92 4.55
C ALA A 40 4.57 9.25 3.99
N GLY A 41 3.36 9.67 4.40
CA GLY A 41 2.66 10.83 3.84
C GLY A 41 1.95 10.54 2.51
N ALA A 42 1.89 9.28 2.08
CA ALA A 42 1.19 8.86 0.86
C ALA A 42 -0.33 8.82 1.04
N MET A 43 -0.81 8.73 2.28
CA MET A 43 -2.23 8.82 2.64
C MET A 43 -2.43 9.84 3.76
N ASP A 44 -3.46 10.69 3.65
CA ASP A 44 -3.84 11.62 4.72
C ASP A 44 -4.85 10.99 5.72
N THR A 45 -5.27 11.78 6.72
CA THR A 45 -6.25 11.33 7.72
C THR A 45 -7.65 11.09 7.18
N GLU A 46 -7.99 11.70 6.04
CA GLU A 46 -9.26 11.54 5.33
C GLU A 46 -9.22 10.36 4.34
N GLY A 47 -8.08 9.68 4.22
CA GLY A 47 -7.91 8.54 3.34
C GLY A 47 -7.66 8.94 1.89
N ASN A 48 -7.33 10.19 1.59
CA ASN A 48 -6.90 10.61 0.26
C ASN A 48 -5.47 10.15 0.01
N ILE A 49 -5.17 9.71 -1.21
CA ILE A 49 -3.87 9.16 -1.58
C ILE A 49 -3.22 10.04 -2.64
N GLY A 50 -2.00 10.50 -2.35
CA GLY A 50 -1.22 11.39 -3.21
C GLY A 50 0.06 10.73 -3.73
N SER A 51 0.51 11.15 -4.91
CA SER A 51 1.74 10.66 -5.55
C SER A 51 3.03 11.30 -5.00
N ASP A 52 2.93 12.50 -4.43
CA ASP A 52 4.10 13.33 -4.06
C ASP A 52 4.95 12.73 -2.94
N ALA A 53 4.31 11.97 -2.04
CA ALA A 53 5.04 11.22 -1.03
C ALA A 53 5.59 9.91 -1.58
N ALA A 54 4.89 9.27 -2.53
CA ALA A 54 5.31 8.01 -3.12
C ALA A 54 6.62 8.15 -3.93
N SER A 55 6.81 9.27 -4.64
CA SER A 55 8.05 9.53 -5.39
C SER A 55 9.31 9.57 -4.53
N LYS A 56 9.19 9.86 -3.22
CA LYS A 56 10.33 9.88 -2.29
C LYS A 56 10.88 8.49 -1.95
N PHE A 57 10.07 7.45 -2.13
CA PHE A 57 10.43 6.06 -1.80
C PHE A 57 10.78 5.23 -3.02
N ILE A 58 10.55 5.78 -4.21
CA ILE A 58 10.76 5.09 -5.47
C ILE A 58 12.12 5.54 -6.04
N PRO A 59 12.91 4.62 -6.61
CA PRO A 59 14.19 4.97 -7.22
C PRO A 59 14.05 6.07 -8.28
N PRO A 60 14.99 7.02 -8.36
CA PRO A 60 14.90 8.18 -9.27
C PRO A 60 14.91 7.80 -10.76
N GLU A 61 15.29 6.56 -11.10
CA GLU A 61 15.22 6.02 -12.45
C GLU A 61 13.77 5.82 -12.94
N ILE A 62 12.80 5.77 -12.01
CA ILE A 62 11.38 5.71 -12.32
C ILE A 62 10.84 7.13 -12.48
N LYS A 63 10.25 7.40 -13.65
CA LYS A 63 9.72 8.74 -13.98
C LYS A 63 8.58 9.12 -13.04
N ASP A 64 8.67 10.27 -12.38
CA ASP A 64 7.59 10.82 -11.52
C ASP A 64 6.21 10.83 -12.22
N GLY A 65 6.18 11.13 -13.53
CA GLY A 65 4.94 11.11 -14.30
C GLY A 65 4.27 9.72 -14.39
N LEU A 66 5.03 8.65 -14.26
CA LEU A 66 4.51 7.28 -14.22
C LEU A 66 3.78 7.02 -12.90
N ILE A 67 4.37 7.43 -11.78
CA ILE A 67 3.78 7.29 -10.43
C ILE A 67 2.47 8.07 -10.37
N CYS A 68 2.45 9.33 -10.83
CA CYS A 68 1.24 10.15 -10.89
C CYS A 68 0.12 9.47 -11.71
N THR A 69 0.48 8.88 -12.85
CA THR A 69 -0.48 8.19 -13.72
C THR A 69 -1.08 6.96 -13.03
N VAL A 70 -0.24 6.12 -12.41
CA VAL A 70 -0.68 4.91 -11.70
C VAL A 70 -1.58 5.28 -10.52
N VAL A 71 -1.18 6.25 -9.70
CA VAL A 71 -1.97 6.72 -8.55
C VAL A 71 -3.33 7.27 -9.02
N HIS A 72 -3.37 8.04 -10.11
CA HIS A 72 -4.62 8.55 -10.67
C HIS A 72 -5.57 7.41 -11.09
N ILE A 73 -5.06 6.38 -11.78
CA ILE A 73 -5.84 5.21 -12.17
C ILE A 73 -6.42 4.51 -10.93
N CYS A 74 -5.61 4.29 -9.90
CA CYS A 74 -6.03 3.60 -8.69
C CYS A 74 -7.04 4.41 -7.86
N ASN A 75 -6.85 5.72 -7.73
CA ASN A 75 -7.83 6.60 -7.08
C ASN A 75 -9.18 6.57 -7.79
N LYS A 76 -9.19 6.52 -9.13
CA LYS A 76 -10.44 6.41 -9.91
C LYS A 76 -11.14 5.06 -9.69
N ARG A 77 -10.39 3.95 -9.66
CA ARG A 77 -10.93 2.59 -9.40
C ARG A 77 -11.53 2.46 -8.01
N LEU A 78 -10.92 3.11 -7.01
CA LEU A 78 -11.23 2.93 -5.60
C LEU A 78 -12.03 4.09 -4.98
N LYS A 79 -12.60 4.98 -5.82
CA LYS A 79 -13.31 6.19 -5.38
C LYS A 79 -14.45 5.96 -4.38
N ASN A 80 -15.05 4.77 -4.37
CA ASN A 80 -16.17 4.42 -3.50
C ASN A 80 -15.76 3.58 -2.27
N VAL A 81 -14.47 3.30 -2.10
CA VAL A 81 -13.96 2.55 -0.94
C VAL A 81 -13.78 3.52 0.22
N THR A 82 -14.60 3.38 1.25
CA THR A 82 -14.65 4.28 2.40
C THR A 82 -13.85 3.78 3.60
N ASP A 83 -13.64 2.47 3.74
CA ASP A 83 -12.75 1.95 4.78
C ASP A 83 -11.30 2.24 4.41
N HIS A 84 -10.58 2.96 5.28
CA HIS A 84 -9.22 3.41 4.97
C HIS A 84 -8.20 2.26 4.96
N CYS A 85 -8.42 1.20 5.74
CA CYS A 85 -7.54 0.03 5.73
C CYS A 85 -7.69 -0.74 4.42
N GLU A 86 -8.93 -0.96 3.98
CA GLU A 86 -9.29 -1.54 2.70
C GLU A 86 -8.74 -0.72 1.54
N LYS A 87 -8.98 0.60 1.56
CA LYS A 87 -8.53 1.52 0.51
C LYS A 87 -7.01 1.49 0.35
N ALA A 88 -6.25 1.49 1.45
CA ALA A 88 -4.80 1.41 1.42
C ALA A 88 -4.31 0.10 0.77
N PHE A 89 -4.88 -1.04 1.20
CA PHE A 89 -4.53 -2.34 0.67
C PHE A 89 -4.88 -2.51 -0.81
N LEU A 90 -6.10 -2.14 -1.20
CA LEU A 90 -6.53 -2.18 -2.59
C LEU A 90 -5.74 -1.22 -3.47
N THR A 91 -5.24 -0.11 -2.93
CA THR A 91 -4.35 0.79 -3.66
C THR A 91 -3.04 0.09 -3.99
N MET A 92 -2.41 -0.57 -3.01
CA MET A 92 -1.18 -1.33 -3.25
C MET A 92 -1.38 -2.45 -4.27
N LYS A 93 -2.53 -3.15 -4.19
CA LYS A 93 -2.91 -4.15 -5.19
C LYS A 93 -3.08 -3.55 -6.59
N CYS A 94 -3.79 -2.43 -6.68
CA CYS A 94 -3.96 -1.72 -7.95
C CYS A 94 -2.65 -1.22 -8.54
N VAL A 95 -1.74 -0.67 -7.71
CA VAL A 95 -0.42 -0.22 -8.16
C VAL A 95 0.35 -1.39 -8.79
N HIS A 96 0.42 -2.52 -8.09
CA HIS A 96 1.06 -3.74 -8.59
C HIS A 96 0.41 -4.27 -9.88
N GLU A 97 -0.93 -4.26 -9.99
CA GLU A 97 -1.66 -4.68 -11.18
C GLU A 97 -1.46 -3.75 -12.38
N VAL A 98 -1.40 -2.44 -12.16
CA VAL A 98 -1.25 -1.45 -13.24
C VAL A 98 0.19 -1.40 -13.70
N ASN A 99 1.14 -1.36 -12.77
CA ASN A 99 2.55 -1.39 -13.09
C ASN A 99 3.38 -1.89 -11.88
N PRO A 100 3.87 -3.14 -11.90
CA PRO A 100 4.68 -3.68 -10.81
C PRO A 100 6.04 -3.00 -10.67
N ASP A 101 6.56 -2.32 -11.70
CA ASP A 101 7.86 -1.62 -11.62
C ASP A 101 7.81 -0.45 -10.62
N VAL A 102 6.63 0.13 -10.38
CA VAL A 102 6.44 1.22 -9.40
C VAL A 102 5.88 0.73 -8.06
N PHE A 103 5.72 -0.58 -7.89
CA PHE A 103 5.25 -1.17 -6.64
C PHE A 103 6.41 -1.29 -5.65
N PHE A 104 6.30 -0.59 -4.53
CA PHE A 104 7.31 -0.60 -3.48
C PHE A 104 6.68 -0.59 -2.09
N ILE A 105 7.14 -1.49 -1.22
CA ILE A 105 6.78 -1.52 0.19
C ILE A 105 7.99 -1.99 1.02
N VAL A 106 8.30 -1.27 2.09
CA VAL A 106 9.43 -1.53 3.01
C VAL A 106 9.02 -2.38 4.19
#